data_AF-A0A1R3TU18-F1
#
_entry.id   AF-A0A1R3TU18-F1
#
_cell.length_a   1.000
_cell.length_b   1.000
_cell.length_c   1.000
_cell.angle_alpha   90.00
_cell.angle_beta   90.00
_cell.angle_gamma   90.00
#
_symmetry.space_group_name_H-M   'P 1'
#
loop_
_entity.id
_entity.type
_entity.pdbx_description
1 polymer ?
#
loop_
_entity_poly.entity_id
_entity_poly.type
_entity_poly.pdbx_seq_one_letter_code
_entity_poly.pdbx_strand_id
1 'polypeptide(L)'
;MLNGKVRPTTLDGIKRLASQIRKEQGLKHALALDLAANAANYANFRNAQRVFNAAVPADSPPYVLLTRYWMDTTGRRSGRETLRINLPRPLLEIYWKPELKKVRGLEEFRKVANDHFVCDLVDPSQSYARERLCTSERSLRFMEHTGLRPLRNPQKAYQNGSVNDELPDRDHTTLWVDPASGQFILIDEPYAQSPDEEARAAWAIRTGWRVAKTSWPGMYNPYSCDLYVATDGRSGYDLDGLLARIEAMPAPLVEADWPGESVSSWDTFISPLAKNALDRRRARCRGTIYPVASAMTIPCSYSVGSSRRRPAGELGVAGHIEVGRIIKAVLRSNHRPYGAYRRLNSVRSTLEGWMSLEIGRGQLNGPEFFEVYYTEVEGDAPYLEMAKSPQDVVVMLLHLKQKLKAGYPDCAPLRQQLHRIDMSVSLTRKMIRAGV
;
A
#
# COMPACT_ATOMS: atom_id res chain seq x y z
N MET A 1 29.65 15.00 -3.22
CA MET A 1 29.37 16.26 -2.50
C MET A 1 28.81 15.89 -1.15
N LEU A 2 29.40 16.41 -0.07
CA LEU A 2 28.94 16.22 1.31
C LEU A 2 27.50 16.72 1.43
N ASN A 3 26.53 15.79 1.50
CA ASN A 3 25.25 16.09 2.10
C ASN A 3 25.52 16.23 3.60
N GLY A 4 25.78 17.45 4.05
CA GLY A 4 25.87 17.77 5.48
C GLY A 4 24.64 17.24 6.22
N LYS A 5 24.89 16.65 7.40
CA LYS A 5 23.92 16.07 8.36
C LYS A 5 23.35 14.67 8.06
N VAL A 6 24.09 13.74 7.46
CA VAL A 6 23.71 12.32 7.59
C VAL A 6 23.97 11.85 9.03
N ARG A 7 22.91 11.57 9.79
CA ARG A 7 22.97 10.97 11.14
C ARG A 7 22.48 9.52 11.06
N PRO A 8 23.39 8.54 10.95
CA PRO A 8 22.98 7.14 10.92
C PRO A 8 22.26 6.77 12.21
N THR A 9 21.12 6.07 12.11
CA THR A 9 20.38 5.57 13.28
C THR A 9 20.53 4.06 13.45
N THR A 10 21.39 3.43 12.65
CA THR A 10 21.73 2.00 12.73
C THR A 10 23.21 1.70 12.58
N LEU A 11 23.64 0.53 13.09
CA LEU A 11 25.01 0.04 12.97
C LEU A 11 25.48 -0.05 11.51
N ASP A 12 24.62 -0.53 10.61
CA ASP A 12 24.97 -0.64 9.19
C ASP A 12 25.01 0.73 8.52
N GLY A 13 24.16 1.68 8.93
CA GLY A 13 24.28 3.08 8.54
C GLY A 13 25.65 3.66 8.94
N ILE A 14 26.12 3.39 10.16
CA ILE A 14 27.44 3.82 10.65
C ILE A 14 28.56 3.23 9.78
N LYS A 15 28.52 1.93 9.46
CA LYS A 15 29.52 1.28 8.59
C LYS A 15 29.53 1.87 7.16
N ARG A 16 28.37 2.22 6.62
CA ARG A 16 28.27 2.85 5.29
C ARG A 16 28.82 4.26 5.30
N LEU A 17 28.45 5.08 6.29
CA LEU A 17 29.01 6.42 6.46
C LEU A 17 30.53 6.36 6.64
N ALA A 18 31.03 5.41 7.42
CA ALA A 18 32.47 5.16 7.56
C ALA A 18 33.15 4.80 6.23
N SER A 19 32.47 4.06 5.35
CA SER A 19 32.99 3.73 4.02
C SER A 19 33.04 4.95 3.10
N GLN A 20 32.08 5.88 3.22
CA GLN A 20 32.11 7.17 2.52
C GLN A 20 33.23 8.07 3.06
N ILE A 21 33.29 8.28 4.38
CA ILE A 21 34.36 9.06 5.04
C ILE A 21 35.74 8.52 4.65
N ARG A 22 35.92 7.19 4.66
CA ARG A 22 37.17 6.55 4.23
C ARG A 22 37.55 6.92 2.80
N LYS A 23 36.60 6.90 1.87
CA LYS A 23 36.84 7.21 0.44
C LYS A 23 37.11 8.69 0.22
N GLU A 24 36.41 9.57 0.93
CA GLU A 24 36.51 11.02 0.76
C GLU A 24 37.74 11.62 1.44
N GLN A 25 38.10 11.11 2.63
CA GLN A 25 39.15 11.68 3.47
C GLN A 25 40.44 10.85 3.52
N GLY A 26 40.50 9.70 2.82
CA GLY A 26 41.69 8.85 2.77
C GLY A 26 42.11 8.24 4.12
N LEU A 27 41.20 8.19 5.11
CA LEU A 27 41.51 7.74 6.47
C LEU A 27 41.60 6.21 6.59
N LYS A 28 42.24 5.72 7.65
CA LYS A 28 42.13 4.29 8.04
C LYS A 28 40.68 3.95 8.38
N HIS A 29 40.22 2.76 7.99
CA HIS A 29 38.82 2.37 8.14
C HIS A 29 38.32 2.41 9.60
N ALA A 30 39.16 2.03 10.57
CA ALA A 30 38.83 2.08 11.99
C ALA A 30 38.53 3.51 12.48
N LEU A 31 39.34 4.49 12.06
CA LEU A 31 39.13 5.90 12.40
C LEU A 31 37.86 6.44 11.73
N ALA A 32 37.59 6.03 10.49
CA ALA A 32 36.36 6.40 9.79
C ALA A 32 35.11 5.82 10.47
N LEU A 33 35.19 4.63 11.05
CA LEU A 33 34.11 4.02 11.83
C LEU A 33 33.82 4.81 13.11
N ASP A 34 34.84 5.27 13.83
CA ASP A 34 34.66 6.07 15.03
C ASP A 34 34.11 7.46 14.71
N LEU A 35 34.56 8.10 13.63
CA LEU A 35 33.99 9.36 13.14
C LEU A 35 32.51 9.22 12.75
N ALA A 36 32.16 8.13 12.05
CA ALA A 36 30.78 7.85 11.69
C ALA A 36 29.90 7.56 12.93
N ALA A 37 30.45 6.90 13.94
CA ALA A 37 29.76 6.64 15.20
C ALA A 37 29.54 7.94 15.99
N ASN A 38 30.54 8.83 16.03
CA ASN A 38 30.41 10.16 16.64
C ASN A 38 29.33 11.01 15.95
N ALA A 39 29.24 10.95 14.61
CA ALA A 39 28.16 11.60 13.86
C ALA A 39 26.76 11.06 14.20
N ALA A 40 26.68 9.83 14.73
CA ALA A 40 25.49 9.18 15.26
C ALA A 40 25.33 9.34 16.79
N ASN A 41 26.09 10.23 17.44
CA ASN A 41 26.12 10.47 18.89
C ASN A 41 26.60 9.29 19.74
N TYR A 42 27.45 8.42 19.20
CA TYR A 42 28.14 7.36 19.96
C TYR A 42 29.62 7.70 20.11
N ALA A 43 30.19 7.41 21.28
CA ALA A 43 31.60 7.76 21.56
C ALA A 43 32.62 7.10 20.62
N ASN A 44 32.31 5.92 20.07
CA ASN A 44 33.11 5.19 19.09
C ASN A 44 32.28 4.04 18.50
N PHE A 45 32.81 3.36 17.48
CA PHE A 45 32.10 2.26 16.82
C PHE A 45 31.84 1.08 17.76
N ARG A 46 32.73 0.80 18.71
CA ARG A 46 32.54 -0.27 19.70
C ARG A 46 31.40 0.06 20.67
N ASN A 47 31.25 1.32 21.06
CA ASN A 47 30.14 1.81 21.86
C ASN A 47 28.82 1.70 21.07
N ALA A 48 28.80 2.15 19.82
CA ALA A 48 27.66 1.96 18.93
C ALA A 48 27.29 0.47 18.80
N GLN A 49 28.26 -0.40 18.56
CA GLN A 49 28.05 -1.84 18.44
C GLN A 49 27.50 -2.47 19.72
N ARG A 50 27.98 -2.04 20.90
CA ARG A 50 27.43 -2.48 22.18
C ARG A 50 25.98 -2.00 22.36
N VAL A 51 25.66 -0.76 21.99
CA VAL A 51 24.30 -0.23 22.12
C VAL A 51 23.32 -0.91 21.16
N PHE A 52 23.73 -1.18 19.91
CA PHE A 52 22.88 -1.87 18.94
C PHE A 52 22.72 -3.37 19.21
N ASN A 53 23.73 -4.01 19.81
CA ASN A 53 23.68 -5.43 20.17
C ASN A 53 23.06 -5.67 21.55
N ALA A 54 23.01 -4.64 22.41
CA ALA A 54 22.23 -4.71 23.63
C ALA A 54 20.75 -4.89 23.26
N ALA A 55 20.06 -5.81 23.94
CA ALA A 55 18.61 -5.82 23.89
C ALA A 55 18.12 -4.43 24.26
N VAL A 56 17.17 -3.88 23.48
CA VAL A 56 16.53 -2.60 23.80
C VAL A 56 16.13 -2.65 25.28
N PRO A 57 16.71 -1.80 26.14
CA PRO A 57 16.36 -1.78 27.56
C PRO A 57 14.84 -1.72 27.70
N ALA A 58 14.27 -2.46 28.65
CA ALA A 58 12.82 -2.53 28.85
C ALA A 58 12.18 -1.14 29.00
N ASP A 59 12.97 -0.16 29.47
CA ASP A 59 12.55 1.23 29.72
C ASP A 59 12.86 2.21 28.57
N SER A 60 13.25 1.72 27.38
CA SER A 60 13.44 2.62 26.24
C SER A 60 12.10 3.22 25.81
N PRO A 61 12.02 4.54 25.55
CA PRO A 61 10.78 5.15 25.10
C PRO A 61 10.28 4.43 23.83
N PRO A 62 8.98 4.11 23.76
CA PRO A 62 8.41 3.47 22.60
C PRO A 62 8.71 4.25 21.32
N TYR A 63 8.87 3.55 20.22
CA TYR A 63 9.15 4.17 18.94
C TYR A 63 8.60 3.34 17.79
N VAL A 64 8.50 3.97 16.62
CA VAL A 64 8.25 3.29 15.36
C VAL A 64 9.27 3.73 14.31
N LEU A 65 9.65 2.80 13.45
CA LEU A 65 10.50 2.98 12.29
C LEU A 65 9.63 2.87 11.04
N LEU A 66 9.68 3.89 10.20
CA LEU A 66 9.02 3.91 8.90
C LEU A 66 10.09 3.89 7.82
N THR A 67 9.99 3.00 6.85
CA THR A 67 10.98 2.85 5.77
C THR A 67 10.35 2.90 4.39
N ARG A 68 10.91 3.74 3.53
CA ARG A 68 10.56 3.86 2.10
C ARG A 68 11.79 3.66 1.23
N TYR A 69 11.58 3.21 0.01
CA TYR A 69 12.63 3.02 -0.99
C TYR A 69 12.32 3.91 -2.18
N TRP A 70 13.35 4.35 -2.88
CA TRP A 70 13.19 5.21 -4.05
C TRP A 70 14.11 4.80 -5.19
N MET A 71 13.71 5.16 -6.41
CA MET A 71 14.51 5.09 -7.62
C MET A 71 14.23 6.31 -8.50
N ASP A 72 15.27 7.08 -8.74
CA ASP A 72 15.32 8.15 -9.73
C ASP A 72 15.79 7.52 -11.06
N THR A 73 14.84 7.27 -11.97
CA THR A 73 15.10 6.65 -13.27
C THR A 73 15.93 7.55 -14.18
N THR A 74 15.74 8.87 -14.10
CA THR A 74 16.47 9.87 -14.87
C THR A 74 17.92 9.97 -14.40
N GLY A 75 18.12 10.11 -13.09
CA GLY A 75 19.45 10.19 -12.47
C GLY A 75 20.14 8.85 -12.26
N ARG A 76 19.47 7.73 -12.58
CA ARG A 76 19.92 6.34 -12.32
C ARG A 76 20.41 6.12 -10.89
N ARG A 77 19.72 6.73 -9.91
CA ARG A 77 20.02 6.60 -8.49
C ARG A 77 18.91 5.86 -7.79
N SER A 78 19.26 5.19 -6.71
CA SER A 78 18.28 4.53 -5.86
C SER A 78 18.73 4.60 -4.42
N GLY A 79 17.77 4.38 -3.53
CA GLY A 79 18.07 4.42 -2.12
C GLY A 79 16.90 4.02 -1.23
N ARG A 80 17.15 4.19 0.06
CA ARG A 80 16.24 3.91 1.16
C ARG A 80 16.31 5.05 2.16
N GLU A 81 15.14 5.45 2.62
CA GLU A 81 14.95 6.42 3.70
C GLU A 81 14.26 5.73 4.86
N THR A 82 14.81 5.87 6.07
CA THR A 82 14.20 5.34 7.30
C THR A 82 14.09 6.42 8.35
N LEU A 83 12.86 6.67 8.81
CA LEU A 83 12.55 7.64 9.86
C LEU A 83 12.23 6.90 11.15
N ARG A 84 12.86 7.32 12.25
CA ARG A 84 12.51 6.90 13.62
C ARG A 84 11.63 7.97 14.26
N ILE A 85 10.48 7.55 14.78
CA ILE A 85 9.52 8.42 15.45
C ILE A 85 9.35 7.92 16.88
N ASN A 86 9.74 8.73 17.86
CA ASN A 86 9.50 8.42 19.26
C ASN A 86 8.03 8.66 19.60
N LEU A 87 7.44 7.71 20.33
CA LEU A 87 6.02 7.69 20.69
C LEU A 87 5.89 7.60 22.22
N PRO A 88 4.82 8.16 22.80
CA PRO A 88 4.59 8.11 24.24
C PRO A 88 4.18 6.71 24.71
N ARG A 89 3.59 5.92 23.79
CA ARG A 89 3.17 4.53 23.99
C ARG A 89 3.44 3.72 22.71
N PRO A 90 3.54 2.38 22.78
CA PRO A 90 3.70 1.55 21.59
C PRO A 90 2.57 1.80 20.57
N LEU A 91 2.93 1.98 19.29
CA LEU A 91 1.99 2.44 18.26
C LEU A 91 0.69 1.60 18.18
N LEU A 92 0.79 0.30 18.41
CA LEU A 92 -0.36 -0.62 18.32
C LEU A 92 -1.17 -0.77 19.61
N GLU A 93 -0.66 -0.24 20.72
CA GLU A 93 -1.47 -0.01 21.92
C GLU A 93 -2.26 1.28 21.78
N ILE A 94 -1.69 2.26 21.06
CA ILE A 94 -2.41 3.49 20.76
C ILE A 94 -3.43 3.25 19.64
N TYR A 95 -3.07 2.60 18.53
CA TYR A 95 -3.88 2.55 17.29
C TYR A 95 -4.05 1.14 16.74
N TRP A 96 -5.26 0.81 16.27
CA TRP A 96 -5.50 -0.49 15.64
C TRP A 96 -5.01 -0.50 14.18
N LYS A 97 -4.48 -1.63 13.71
CA LYS A 97 -3.88 -1.77 12.37
C LYS A 97 -4.76 -1.27 11.20
N PRO A 98 -6.07 -1.57 11.13
CA PRO A 98 -6.93 -1.08 10.06
C PRO A 98 -7.16 0.44 10.12
N GLU A 99 -7.02 1.05 11.29
CA GLU A 99 -7.14 2.51 11.46
C GLU A 99 -5.91 3.20 10.89
N LEU A 100 -4.71 2.68 11.15
CA LEU A 100 -3.46 3.21 10.58
C LEU A 100 -3.50 3.24 9.03
N LYS A 101 -4.24 2.33 8.40
CA LYS A 101 -4.43 2.32 6.94
C LYS A 101 -5.26 3.49 6.40
N LYS A 102 -5.91 4.25 7.26
CA LYS A 102 -6.72 5.43 6.94
C LYS A 102 -6.05 6.75 7.31
N VAL A 103 -4.93 6.67 8.05
CA VAL A 103 -4.14 7.83 8.41
C VAL A 103 -3.27 8.20 7.23
N ARG A 104 -3.37 9.45 6.79
CA ARG A 104 -2.56 10.01 5.69
C ARG A 104 -1.07 9.70 5.89
N GLY A 105 -0.41 9.25 4.82
CA GLY A 105 0.99 8.83 4.84
C GLY A 105 1.21 7.39 5.32
N LEU A 106 0.30 6.80 6.10
CA LEU A 106 0.44 5.44 6.64
C LEU A 106 -0.31 4.36 5.83
N GLU A 107 -1.16 4.76 4.88
CA GLU A 107 -1.94 3.87 4.01
C GLU A 107 -1.10 2.80 3.30
N GLU A 108 0.12 3.13 2.89
CA GLU A 108 1.00 2.26 2.09
C GLU A 108 1.88 1.33 2.95
N PHE A 109 1.95 1.57 4.25
CA PHE A 109 2.89 0.88 5.12
C PHE A 109 2.40 -0.47 5.59
N ARG A 110 3.25 -1.49 5.48
CA ARG A 110 3.01 -2.83 6.02
C ARG A 110 3.86 -3.01 7.26
N LYS A 111 3.24 -3.48 8.35
CA LYS A 111 3.98 -3.90 9.55
C LYS A 111 4.89 -5.09 9.23
N VAL A 112 6.16 -4.98 9.56
CA VAL A 112 7.16 -6.03 9.33
C VAL A 112 7.79 -6.56 10.61
N ALA A 113 7.87 -5.72 11.65
CA ALA A 113 8.23 -6.06 13.02
C ALA A 113 7.41 -5.21 14.00
N ASN A 114 7.57 -5.39 15.32
CA ASN A 114 6.79 -4.65 16.31
C ASN A 114 7.03 -3.14 16.29
N ASP A 115 8.25 -2.73 15.95
CA ASP A 115 8.70 -1.35 15.84
C ASP A 115 8.83 -0.88 14.39
N HIS A 116 8.51 -1.68 13.38
CA HIS A 116 8.93 -1.38 12.00
C HIS A 116 7.84 -1.61 10.97
N PHE A 117 7.69 -0.61 10.11
CA PHE A 117 6.81 -0.60 8.96
C PHE A 117 7.59 -0.27 7.69
N VAL A 118 7.25 -0.95 6.60
CA VAL A 118 7.87 -0.79 5.29
C VAL A 118 6.81 -0.46 4.25
N CYS A 119 7.06 0.55 3.43
CA CYS A 119 6.30 0.78 2.21
C CYS A 119 6.77 -0.20 1.13
N ASP A 120 5.82 -0.92 0.53
CA ASP A 120 6.11 -1.88 -0.55
C ASP A 120 6.25 -1.21 -1.93
N LEU A 121 5.98 0.10 -2.04
CA LEU A 121 6.18 0.90 -3.26
C LEU A 121 7.62 1.46 -3.31
N VAL A 122 8.06 1.79 -4.53
CA VAL A 122 9.32 2.50 -4.78
C VAL A 122 8.97 3.90 -5.26
N ASP A 123 9.39 4.90 -4.51
CA ASP A 123 9.15 6.32 -4.81
C ASP A 123 10.02 6.82 -5.96
N PRO A 124 9.58 7.84 -6.72
CA PRO A 124 10.29 8.32 -7.90
C PRO A 124 11.56 9.14 -7.58
N SER A 125 11.74 9.59 -6.33
CA SER A 125 12.92 10.35 -5.93
C SER A 125 13.15 10.25 -4.42
N GLN A 126 14.37 10.63 -3.99
CA GLN A 126 14.71 10.72 -2.57
C GLN A 126 13.84 11.75 -1.83
N SER A 127 13.70 12.94 -2.40
CA SER A 127 12.91 14.03 -1.81
C SER A 127 11.44 13.61 -1.65
N TYR A 128 10.87 12.92 -2.64
CA TYR A 128 9.51 12.38 -2.52
C TYR A 128 9.39 11.33 -1.40
N ALA A 129 10.34 10.40 -1.30
CA ALA A 129 10.36 9.41 -0.21
C ALA A 129 10.44 10.07 1.18
N ARG A 130 11.26 11.10 1.33
CA ARG A 130 11.39 11.86 2.58
C ARG A 130 10.12 12.63 2.90
N GLU A 131 9.55 13.34 1.93
CA GLU A 131 8.32 14.11 2.15
C GLU A 131 7.16 13.20 2.58
N ARG A 132 7.01 12.02 1.97
CA ARG A 132 6.00 11.03 2.39
C ARG A 132 6.24 10.50 3.80
N LEU A 133 7.50 10.36 4.24
CA LEU A 133 7.84 9.99 5.62
C LEU A 133 7.54 11.13 6.60
N CYS A 134 7.82 12.38 6.21
CA CYS A 134 7.46 13.57 6.98
C CYS A 134 5.94 13.69 7.13
N THR A 135 5.15 13.49 6.06
CA THR A 135 3.68 13.43 6.13
C THR A 135 3.21 12.40 7.17
N SER A 136 3.81 11.21 7.15
CA SER A 136 3.45 10.13 8.09
C SER A 136 3.73 10.53 9.55
N GLU A 137 4.83 11.23 9.79
CA GLU A 137 5.19 11.74 11.12
C GLU A 137 4.22 12.82 11.58
N ARG A 138 3.92 13.81 10.73
CA ARG A 138 2.97 14.89 11.02
C ARG A 138 1.60 14.34 11.38
N SER A 139 1.11 13.34 10.66
CA SER A 139 -0.18 12.71 10.97
C SER A 139 -0.16 11.92 12.30
N LEU A 140 0.95 11.27 12.66
CA LEU A 140 1.09 10.64 13.97
C LEU A 140 1.12 11.68 15.10
N ARG A 141 1.82 12.80 14.92
CA ARG A 141 1.83 13.91 15.89
C ARG A 141 0.48 14.57 16.04
N PHE A 142 -0.24 14.76 14.94
CA PHE A 142 -1.60 15.27 14.97
C PHE A 142 -2.51 14.38 15.81
N MET A 143 -2.46 13.06 15.59
CA MET A 143 -3.24 12.10 16.38
C MET A 143 -2.84 12.07 17.86
N GLU A 144 -1.55 12.23 18.16
CA GLU A 144 -1.02 12.28 19.51
C GLU A 144 -1.52 13.52 20.27
N HIS A 145 -1.46 14.70 19.66
CA HIS A 145 -1.78 15.97 20.32
C HIS A 145 -3.29 16.24 20.38
N THR A 146 -4.04 15.80 19.38
CA THR A 146 -5.48 16.04 19.33
C THR A 146 -6.31 14.95 19.98
N GLY A 147 -5.77 13.73 20.07
CA GLY A 147 -6.52 12.52 20.47
C GLY A 147 -7.44 11.96 19.38
N LEU A 148 -7.57 12.64 18.25
CA LEU A 148 -8.49 12.27 17.17
C LEU A 148 -8.08 10.95 16.49
N ARG A 149 -9.08 10.23 15.98
CA ARG A 149 -8.93 8.95 15.29
C ARG A 149 -9.48 9.01 13.87
N PRO A 150 -8.87 8.30 12.91
CA PRO A 150 -9.38 8.30 11.54
C PRO A 150 -10.76 7.64 11.49
N LEU A 151 -11.70 8.26 10.79
CA LEU A 151 -13.08 7.82 10.75
C LEU A 151 -13.21 6.44 10.07
N ARG A 152 -13.94 5.52 10.72
CA ARG A 152 -14.08 4.16 10.18
C ARG A 152 -15.07 4.06 9.02
N ASN A 153 -16.14 4.85 9.03
CA ASN A 153 -17.13 4.85 7.95
C ASN A 153 -17.41 6.29 7.50
N PRO A 154 -16.84 6.72 6.36
CA PRO A 154 -17.10 8.04 5.79
C PRO A 154 -18.58 8.35 5.56
N GLN A 155 -19.41 7.33 5.28
CA GLN A 155 -20.86 7.51 5.08
C GLN A 155 -21.58 7.99 6.34
N LYS A 156 -20.97 7.83 7.52
CA LYS A 156 -21.50 8.34 8.79
C LYS A 156 -21.08 9.78 9.10
N ALA A 157 -20.16 10.37 8.32
CA ALA A 157 -19.70 11.75 8.51
C ALA A 157 -20.82 12.77 8.23
N TYR A 158 -21.71 12.45 7.30
CA TYR A 158 -22.78 13.32 6.84
C TYR A 158 -24.13 12.60 7.02
N GLN A 159 -24.59 12.40 8.26
CA GLN A 159 -25.78 11.59 8.56
C GLN A 159 -27.07 12.07 7.86
N ASN A 160 -27.11 13.32 7.38
CA ASN A 160 -28.23 13.91 6.63
C ASN A 160 -27.80 14.66 5.35
N GLY A 161 -26.55 14.50 4.88
CA GLY A 161 -26.01 15.29 3.77
C GLY A 161 -26.20 14.59 2.41
N SER A 162 -26.69 15.33 1.42
CA SER A 162 -26.48 14.98 0.01
C SER A 162 -25.00 15.14 -0.31
N VAL A 163 -24.45 14.36 -1.25
CA VAL A 163 -23.09 14.55 -1.80
C VAL A 163 -22.90 15.98 -2.35
N ASN A 164 -24.00 16.71 -2.57
CA ASN A 164 -24.02 18.09 -3.05
C ASN A 164 -23.92 19.17 -1.96
N ASP A 165 -23.86 18.83 -0.66
CA ASP A 165 -23.77 19.82 0.45
C ASP A 165 -22.46 19.66 1.24
N GLU A 166 -21.35 19.54 0.51
CA GLU A 166 -20.00 19.43 1.07
C GLU A 166 -19.36 20.81 1.30
N LEU A 167 -18.30 20.86 2.11
CA LEU A 167 -17.52 22.07 2.33
C LEU A 167 -17.03 22.65 0.97
N PRO A 168 -17.29 23.93 0.66
CA PRO A 168 -16.84 24.56 -0.60
C PRO A 168 -15.33 24.48 -0.79
N ASP A 169 -14.91 24.18 -2.03
CA ASP A 169 -13.49 24.07 -2.44
C ASP A 169 -12.66 23.17 -1.54
N ARG A 170 -13.27 22.09 -1.01
CA ARG A 170 -12.54 21.13 -0.18
C ARG A 170 -11.41 20.49 -0.98
N ASP A 171 -10.23 20.41 -0.37
CA ASP A 171 -9.05 19.81 -0.98
C ASP A 171 -8.18 19.16 0.09
N HIS A 172 -7.55 18.05 -0.29
CA HIS A 172 -6.74 17.21 0.60
C HIS A 172 -7.42 16.86 1.95
N THR A 173 -8.74 16.66 1.92
CA THR A 173 -9.54 16.37 3.11
C THR A 173 -9.17 15.05 3.80
N THR A 174 -9.30 15.04 5.13
CA THR A 174 -9.22 13.84 5.96
C THR A 174 -10.34 13.82 6.98
N LEU A 175 -10.84 12.62 7.29
CA LEU A 175 -12.03 12.41 8.12
C LEU A 175 -11.64 11.81 9.46
N TRP A 176 -12.07 12.45 10.54
CA TRP A 176 -11.66 12.11 11.90
C TRP A 176 -12.88 12.00 12.83
N VAL A 177 -12.66 11.37 13.98
CA VAL A 177 -13.62 11.27 15.08
C VAL A 177 -12.89 11.48 16.40
N ASP A 178 -13.49 12.27 17.29
CA ASP A 178 -13.08 12.26 18.70
C ASP A 178 -13.66 11.00 19.37
N PRO A 179 -12.82 10.06 19.85
CA PRO A 179 -13.31 8.83 20.46
C PRO A 179 -14.07 9.05 21.78
N ALA A 180 -13.87 10.17 22.48
CA ALA A 180 -14.53 10.44 23.76
C ALA A 180 -15.99 10.87 23.58
N SER A 181 -16.24 11.80 22.66
CA SER A 181 -17.59 12.30 22.36
C SER A 181 -18.29 11.56 21.21
N GLY A 182 -17.52 10.86 20.36
CA GLY A 182 -18.00 10.35 19.08
C GLY A 182 -18.18 11.44 18.01
N GLN A 183 -17.74 12.68 18.28
CA GLN A 183 -17.92 13.81 17.37
C GLN A 183 -17.13 13.64 16.08
N PHE A 184 -17.79 13.86 14.95
CA PHE A 184 -17.14 13.90 13.65
C PHE A 184 -16.38 15.21 13.45
N ILE A 185 -15.13 15.09 13.00
CA ILE A 185 -14.25 16.22 12.67
C ILE A 185 -13.75 16.06 11.24
N LEU A 186 -14.00 17.07 10.40
CA LEU A 186 -13.42 17.21 9.07
C LEU A 186 -12.15 18.06 9.18
N ILE A 187 -11.06 17.56 8.61
CA ILE A 187 -9.85 18.34 8.37
C ILE A 187 -9.73 18.56 6.87
N ASP A 188 -9.49 19.79 6.47
CA ASP A 188 -9.37 20.22 5.08
C ASP A 188 -8.08 21.01 4.92
N GLU A 189 -7.29 20.69 3.88
CA GLU A 189 -5.94 21.22 3.71
C GLU A 189 -5.70 21.76 2.28
N PRO A 190 -6.45 22.79 1.84
CA PRO A 190 -6.35 23.31 0.50
C PRO A 190 -5.04 24.09 0.31
N TYR A 191 -4.57 24.14 -0.94
CA TYR A 191 -3.47 25.04 -1.29
C TYR A 191 -3.80 26.49 -0.91
N ALA A 192 -2.79 27.24 -0.45
CA ALA A 192 -2.96 28.63 -0.08
C ALA A 192 -3.63 29.43 -1.21
N GLN A 193 -4.56 30.34 -0.84
CA GLN A 193 -5.40 31.13 -1.77
C GLN A 193 -6.47 30.36 -2.54
N SER A 194 -6.63 29.05 -2.32
CA SER A 194 -7.60 28.24 -3.05
C SER A 194 -9.06 28.35 -2.56
N PRO A 195 -9.37 28.42 -1.25
CA PRO A 195 -10.77 28.39 -0.83
C PRO A 195 -11.41 29.79 -0.83
N ASP A 196 -12.64 29.89 -1.33
CA ASP A 196 -13.49 31.07 -1.12
C ASP A 196 -13.95 31.14 0.35
N GLU A 197 -13.36 32.04 1.13
CA GLU A 197 -13.66 32.21 2.55
C GLU A 197 -15.11 32.68 2.78
N GLU A 198 -15.67 33.50 1.90
CA GLU A 198 -17.05 33.97 1.99
C GLU A 198 -18.02 32.81 1.72
N ALA A 199 -17.74 31.99 0.72
CA ALA A 199 -18.53 30.80 0.43
C ALA A 199 -18.49 29.79 1.59
N ARG A 200 -17.33 29.58 2.21
CA ARG A 200 -17.20 28.71 3.40
C ARG A 200 -17.94 29.27 4.61
N ALA A 201 -17.89 30.57 4.85
CA ALA A 201 -18.64 31.23 5.92
C ALA A 201 -20.16 31.11 5.70
N ALA A 202 -20.63 31.37 4.48
CA ALA A 202 -22.04 31.20 4.12
C ALA A 202 -22.51 29.75 4.26
N TRP A 203 -21.67 28.79 3.85
CA TRP A 203 -21.93 27.36 4.04
C TRP A 203 -22.02 26.98 5.52
N ALA A 204 -21.09 27.47 6.35
CA ALA A 204 -21.08 27.22 7.79
C ALA A 204 -22.36 27.75 8.47
N ILE A 205 -22.79 28.98 8.15
CA ILE A 205 -24.04 29.57 8.65
C ILE A 205 -25.25 28.73 8.22
N ARG A 206 -25.33 28.37 6.94
CA ARG A 206 -26.47 27.62 6.38
C ARG A 206 -26.60 26.23 7.01
N THR A 207 -25.49 25.54 7.22
CA THR A 207 -25.48 24.13 7.68
C THR A 207 -25.44 24.01 9.20
N GLY A 208 -25.11 25.09 9.91
CA GLY A 208 -24.85 25.09 11.36
C GLY A 208 -23.50 24.48 11.73
N TRP A 209 -22.60 24.29 10.76
CA TRP A 209 -21.23 23.82 11.01
C TRP A 209 -20.35 24.97 11.47
N ARG A 210 -19.36 24.65 12.29
CA ARG A 210 -18.26 25.55 12.62
C ARG A 210 -17.07 25.16 11.76
N VAL A 211 -16.42 26.14 11.13
CA VAL A 211 -15.19 25.98 10.35
C VAL A 211 -14.18 26.98 10.91
N ALA A 212 -12.96 26.52 11.18
CA ALA A 212 -11.90 27.37 11.72
C ALA A 212 -10.56 27.03 11.06
N LYS A 213 -9.82 28.07 10.67
CA LYS A 213 -8.44 27.96 10.21
C LYS A 213 -7.50 27.89 11.40
N THR A 214 -6.47 27.04 11.35
CA THR A 214 -5.43 26.96 12.39
C THR A 214 -4.18 27.69 11.97
N SER A 215 -3.41 28.17 12.96
CA SER A 215 -2.05 28.68 12.72
C SER A 215 -1.00 27.56 12.51
N TRP A 216 -1.29 26.31 12.91
CA TRP A 216 -0.39 25.19 12.67
C TRP A 216 -0.36 24.82 11.17
N PRO A 217 0.80 24.64 10.53
CA PRO A 217 0.90 24.61 9.06
C PRO A 217 0.32 23.37 8.35
N GLY A 218 -0.14 22.35 9.09
CA GLY A 218 -0.83 21.20 8.50
C GLY A 218 -0.02 19.90 8.39
N MET A 219 -0.72 18.84 8.03
CA MET A 219 -0.19 17.49 7.81
C MET A 219 0.19 17.25 6.34
N TYR A 220 -0.59 17.74 5.38
CA TYR A 220 -0.43 17.40 3.97
C TYR A 220 0.83 18.03 3.36
N ASN A 221 0.87 19.35 3.25
CA ASN A 221 1.97 20.10 2.66
C ASN A 221 2.21 21.42 3.44
N PRO A 222 2.92 21.34 4.58
CA PRO A 222 3.15 22.47 5.47
C PRO A 222 3.61 23.74 4.75
N TYR A 223 3.05 24.89 5.12
CA TYR A 223 3.39 26.22 4.58
C TYR A 223 3.00 26.47 3.12
N SER A 224 2.51 25.45 2.40
CA SER A 224 1.92 25.58 1.06
C SER A 224 0.41 25.35 1.07
N CYS A 225 -0.10 24.69 2.10
CA CYS A 225 -1.52 24.51 2.38
C CYS A 225 -1.87 25.15 3.73
N ASP A 226 -3.11 25.59 3.83
CA ASP A 226 -3.71 26.00 5.10
C ASP A 226 -4.39 24.79 5.75
N LEU A 227 -4.50 24.73 7.08
CA LEU A 227 -5.28 23.69 7.77
C LEU A 227 -6.58 24.28 8.33
N TYR A 228 -7.71 23.73 7.91
CA TYR A 228 -9.03 24.03 8.41
C TYR A 228 -9.61 22.85 9.19
N VAL A 229 -10.28 23.14 10.29
CA VAL A 229 -11.02 22.19 11.12
C VAL A 229 -12.50 22.52 11.03
N ALA A 230 -13.32 21.55 10.68
CA ALA A 230 -14.76 21.71 10.58
C ALA A 230 -15.52 20.63 11.36
N THR A 231 -16.59 21.03 12.05
CA THR A 231 -17.44 20.12 12.85
C THR A 231 -18.86 20.68 12.95
N ASP A 232 -19.84 19.82 13.25
CA ASP A 232 -21.22 20.26 13.49
C ASP A 232 -21.30 21.13 14.76
N GLY A 233 -21.65 22.41 14.61
CA GLY A 233 -21.72 23.37 15.71
C GLY A 233 -22.87 23.10 16.68
N ARG A 234 -23.87 22.31 16.26
CA ARG A 234 -25.04 21.96 17.08
C ARG A 234 -24.74 20.87 18.10
N SER A 235 -23.60 20.19 17.96
CA SER A 235 -23.16 19.11 18.86
C SER A 235 -22.76 19.59 20.26
N GLY A 236 -22.46 20.89 20.42
CA GLY A 236 -21.85 21.42 21.64
C GLY A 236 -20.38 21.03 21.83
N TYR A 237 -19.73 20.48 20.79
CA TYR A 237 -18.32 20.10 20.85
C TYR A 237 -17.39 21.30 21.06
N ASP A 238 -16.40 21.13 21.94
CA ASP A 238 -15.37 22.11 22.23
C ASP A 238 -14.34 22.20 21.08
N LEU A 239 -14.73 22.91 20.01
CA LEU A 239 -13.85 23.17 18.87
C LEU A 239 -12.66 24.04 19.28
N ASP A 240 -12.86 25.02 20.16
CA ASP A 240 -11.82 25.98 20.55
C ASP A 240 -10.71 25.30 21.34
N GLY A 241 -11.05 24.37 22.25
CA GLY A 241 -10.07 23.52 22.92
C GLY A 241 -9.34 22.54 21.99
N LEU A 242 -9.98 22.06 20.92
CA LEU A 242 -9.30 21.28 19.88
C LEU A 242 -8.30 22.14 19.10
N LEU A 243 -8.70 23.35 18.68
CA LEU A 243 -7.84 24.30 17.97
C LEU A 243 -6.62 24.65 18.83
N ALA A 244 -6.82 24.98 20.11
CA ALA A 244 -5.72 25.27 21.03
C ALA A 244 -4.70 24.12 21.13
N ARG A 245 -5.15 22.85 21.11
CA ARG A 245 -4.24 21.69 21.08
C ARG A 245 -3.46 21.58 19.78
N ILE A 246 -4.07 21.92 18.64
CA ILE A 246 -3.40 21.93 17.33
C ILE A 246 -2.37 23.06 17.26
N GLU A 247 -2.72 24.25 17.72
CA GLU A 247 -1.83 25.42 17.69
C GLU A 247 -0.64 25.29 18.64
N ALA A 248 -0.79 24.53 19.73
CA ALA A 248 0.31 24.21 20.64
C ALA A 248 1.28 23.14 20.09
N MET A 249 1.01 22.54 18.92
CA MET A 249 1.91 21.56 18.33
C MET A 249 3.23 22.19 17.90
N PRO A 250 4.37 21.47 18.01
CA PRO A 250 5.64 21.94 17.50
C PRO A 250 5.59 22.13 15.98
N ALA A 251 6.57 22.87 15.45
CA ALA A 251 6.72 23.04 14.01
C ALA A 251 6.73 21.68 13.30
N PRO A 252 5.95 21.52 12.22
CA PRO A 252 5.83 20.25 11.52
C PRO A 252 7.16 19.83 10.88
N LEU A 253 7.44 18.53 10.88
CA LEU A 253 8.61 18.01 10.19
C LEU A 253 8.48 18.20 8.68
N VAL A 254 9.49 18.80 8.03
CA VAL A 254 9.57 18.98 6.57
C VAL A 254 10.83 18.34 6.00
N GLU A 255 10.85 18.07 4.68
CA GLU A 255 12.00 17.43 4.02
C GLU A 255 13.34 18.16 4.25
N ALA A 256 13.33 19.49 4.29
CA ALA A 256 14.51 20.31 4.53
C ALA A 256 15.20 20.01 5.89
N ASP A 257 14.42 19.54 6.88
CA ASP A 257 14.87 19.23 8.24
C ASP A 257 15.05 17.72 8.48
N TRP A 258 15.23 16.95 7.39
CA TRP A 258 15.27 15.48 7.42
C TRP A 258 16.18 14.91 8.52
N PRO A 259 15.62 14.21 9.54
CA PRO A 259 16.38 13.66 10.66
C PRO A 259 16.64 12.16 10.51
N GLY A 260 16.14 11.54 9.43
CA GLY A 260 16.19 10.10 9.21
C GLY A 260 17.49 9.61 8.59
N GLU A 261 17.59 8.29 8.46
CA GLU A 261 18.72 7.63 7.80
C GLU A 261 18.48 7.56 6.29
N SER A 262 19.44 8.05 5.52
CA SER A 262 19.47 7.94 4.06
C SER A 262 20.56 6.97 3.61
N VAL A 263 20.21 6.05 2.71
CA VAL A 263 21.12 5.04 2.16
C VAL A 263 20.98 4.98 0.65
N SER A 264 22.09 4.99 -0.08
CA SER A 264 22.12 4.96 -1.56
C SER A 264 22.04 3.54 -2.15
N SER A 265 21.28 2.65 -1.50
CA SER A 265 21.06 1.28 -1.95
C SER A 265 19.68 0.79 -1.51
N TRP A 266 19.22 -0.28 -2.13
CA TRP A 266 18.00 -1.00 -1.73
C TRP A 266 18.25 -2.07 -0.67
N ASP A 267 19.30 -1.91 0.13
CA ASP A 267 19.57 -2.85 1.21
C ASP A 267 18.38 -2.89 2.17
N THR A 268 17.97 -4.11 2.51
CA THR A 268 16.85 -4.31 3.43
C THR A 268 17.24 -3.83 4.82
N PHE A 269 16.50 -2.86 5.34
CA PHE A 269 16.61 -2.46 6.73
C PHE A 269 15.99 -3.53 7.65
N ILE A 270 16.75 -3.96 8.66
CA ILE A 270 16.29 -4.88 9.69
C ILE A 270 16.22 -4.13 11.02
N SER A 271 15.02 -4.04 11.60
CA SER A 271 14.86 -3.31 12.86
C SER A 271 15.44 -4.07 14.06
N PRO A 272 15.79 -3.37 15.15
CA PRO A 272 16.27 -4.00 16.39
C PRO A 272 15.28 -5.02 16.98
N LEU A 273 13.96 -4.85 16.78
CA LEU A 273 12.95 -5.80 17.27
C LEU A 273 12.58 -6.90 16.26
N ALA A 274 13.31 -7.05 15.14
CA ALA A 274 13.14 -8.18 14.23
C ALA A 274 13.81 -9.44 14.81
N LYS A 275 13.01 -10.34 15.42
CA LYS A 275 13.52 -11.47 16.21
C LYS A 275 13.79 -12.73 15.39
N ASN A 276 12.96 -12.99 14.39
CA ASN A 276 12.97 -14.26 13.66
C ASN A 276 13.22 -14.08 12.15
N ALA A 277 13.50 -15.18 11.45
CA ALA A 277 13.73 -15.16 10.00
C ALA A 277 12.51 -14.64 9.20
N LEU A 278 11.30 -14.81 9.75
CA LEU A 278 10.07 -14.34 9.13
C LEU A 278 9.96 -12.81 9.16
N ASP A 279 10.36 -12.15 10.26
CA ASP A 279 10.41 -10.70 10.38
C ASP A 279 11.42 -10.11 9.39
N ARG A 280 12.61 -10.73 9.31
CA ARG A 280 13.64 -10.34 8.33
C ARG A 280 13.15 -10.48 6.89
N ARG A 281 12.47 -11.59 6.57
CA ARG A 281 11.85 -11.79 5.25
C ARG A 281 10.77 -10.76 4.96
N ARG A 282 9.96 -10.41 5.96
CA ARG A 282 8.88 -9.41 5.82
C ARG A 282 9.42 -7.99 5.65
N ALA A 283 10.60 -7.67 6.20
CA ALA A 283 11.21 -6.34 6.11
C ALA A 283 11.65 -5.97 4.69
N ARG A 284 11.82 -6.96 3.79
CA ARG A 284 12.13 -6.71 2.39
C ARG A 284 10.96 -5.98 1.70
N CYS A 285 11.25 -4.84 1.09
CA CYS A 285 10.28 -4.10 0.27
C CYS A 285 9.97 -4.89 -1.01
N ARG A 286 8.69 -5.16 -1.26
CA ARG A 286 8.26 -5.93 -2.44
C ARG A 286 8.56 -5.20 -3.74
N GLY A 287 8.45 -3.86 -3.75
CA GLY A 287 8.73 -3.01 -4.90
C GLY A 287 10.18 -3.06 -5.40
N THR A 288 11.12 -3.47 -4.55
CA THR A 288 12.56 -3.63 -4.90
C THR A 288 12.90 -5.02 -5.45
N ILE A 289 11.93 -5.93 -5.54
CA ILE A 289 12.18 -7.29 -6.01
C ILE A 289 12.25 -7.28 -7.53
N TYR A 290 13.41 -7.67 -8.07
CA TYR A 290 13.55 -7.99 -9.48
C TYR A 290 12.80 -9.29 -9.79
N PRO A 291 11.78 -9.24 -10.66
CA PRO A 291 11.10 -10.45 -11.09
C PRO A 291 12.02 -11.29 -11.96
N VAL A 292 12.23 -12.55 -11.57
CA VAL A 292 13.00 -13.53 -12.35
C VAL A 292 12.13 -14.74 -12.65
N ALA A 293 12.30 -15.34 -13.82
CA ALA A 293 11.64 -16.59 -14.19
C ALA A 293 12.16 -17.76 -13.33
N SER A 294 11.30 -18.73 -13.07
CA SER A 294 11.68 -20.01 -12.47
C SER A 294 11.20 -21.14 -13.37
N ALA A 295 11.69 -22.37 -13.12
CA ALA A 295 11.28 -23.55 -13.86
C ALA A 295 9.75 -23.77 -13.91
N MET A 296 9.00 -23.26 -12.92
CA MET A 296 7.55 -23.46 -12.81
C MET A 296 6.72 -22.22 -13.10
N THR A 297 7.31 -21.01 -13.07
CA THR A 297 6.54 -19.76 -13.20
C THR A 297 7.33 -18.65 -13.89
N ILE A 298 6.66 -17.84 -14.69
CA ILE A 298 7.23 -16.68 -15.40
C ILE A 298 6.54 -15.40 -14.89
N PRO A 299 7.30 -14.31 -14.64
CA PRO A 299 6.70 -13.01 -14.33
C PRO A 299 5.79 -12.51 -15.47
N CYS A 300 4.64 -11.95 -15.13
CA CYS A 300 3.78 -11.31 -16.14
C CYS A 300 4.35 -9.98 -16.64
N SER A 301 5.26 -9.39 -15.87
CA SER A 301 6.02 -8.21 -16.24
C SER A 301 7.38 -8.30 -15.55
N TYR A 302 8.43 -7.88 -16.28
CA TYR A 302 9.79 -7.80 -15.76
C TYR A 302 10.10 -6.47 -15.05
N SER A 303 9.11 -5.57 -14.95
CA SER A 303 9.22 -4.35 -14.16
C SER A 303 9.47 -4.68 -12.69
N VAL A 304 10.39 -3.94 -12.06
CA VAL A 304 10.74 -4.09 -10.65
C VAL A 304 9.47 -3.95 -9.79
N GLY A 305 9.31 -4.83 -8.80
CA GLY A 305 8.14 -4.83 -7.91
C GLY A 305 6.93 -5.58 -8.46
N SER A 306 6.97 -6.02 -9.72
CA SER A 306 5.92 -6.88 -10.29
C SER A 306 5.87 -8.23 -9.57
N SER A 307 4.73 -8.50 -8.92
CA SER A 307 4.49 -9.78 -8.22
C SER A 307 3.60 -10.74 -9.00
N ARG A 308 3.02 -10.31 -10.12
CA ARG A 308 2.13 -11.16 -10.92
C ARG A 308 2.95 -12.17 -11.71
N ARG A 309 2.52 -13.43 -11.67
CA ARG A 309 3.20 -14.54 -12.33
C ARG A 309 2.18 -15.43 -13.04
N ARG A 310 2.60 -16.01 -14.16
CA ARG A 310 1.90 -17.08 -14.88
C ARG A 310 2.68 -18.40 -14.76
N PRO A 311 2.06 -19.55 -15.01
CA PRO A 311 2.78 -20.82 -15.13
C PRO A 311 3.86 -20.74 -16.23
N ALA A 312 4.96 -21.48 -16.07
CA ALA A 312 5.99 -21.63 -17.10
C ALA A 312 5.58 -22.71 -18.12
N GLY A 313 4.42 -22.52 -18.73
CA GLY A 313 3.88 -23.34 -19.81
C GLY A 313 3.00 -22.46 -20.69
N GLU A 314 2.41 -23.07 -21.72
CA GLU A 314 1.50 -22.39 -22.64
C GLU A 314 0.40 -23.33 -23.12
N LEU A 315 -0.80 -22.80 -23.33
CA LEU A 315 -1.89 -23.55 -23.97
C LEU A 315 -1.82 -23.51 -25.50
N GLY A 316 -1.11 -22.53 -26.05
CA GLY A 316 -1.17 -22.15 -27.45
C GLY A 316 -2.54 -21.54 -27.82
N VAL A 317 -2.62 -20.94 -29.01
CA VAL A 317 -3.85 -20.26 -29.50
C VAL A 317 -5.05 -21.21 -29.50
N ALA A 318 -4.88 -22.42 -30.03
CA ALA A 318 -5.96 -23.41 -30.10
C ALA A 318 -6.46 -23.83 -28.69
N GLY A 319 -5.54 -24.04 -27.74
CA GLY A 319 -5.91 -24.37 -26.36
C GLY A 319 -6.65 -23.23 -25.69
N HIS A 320 -6.24 -21.97 -25.91
CA HIS A 320 -6.93 -20.79 -25.43
C HIS A 320 -8.34 -20.64 -26.03
N ILE A 321 -8.52 -20.87 -27.33
CA ILE A 321 -9.83 -20.87 -27.99
C ILE A 321 -10.76 -21.91 -27.36
N GLU A 322 -10.28 -23.13 -27.17
CA GLU A 322 -11.08 -24.21 -26.59
C GLU A 322 -11.53 -23.88 -25.16
N VAL A 323 -10.61 -23.49 -24.27
CA VAL A 323 -10.98 -23.12 -22.90
C VAL A 323 -11.84 -21.86 -22.85
N GLY A 324 -11.62 -20.92 -23.78
CA GLY A 324 -12.42 -19.71 -23.94
C GLY A 324 -13.87 -20.04 -24.27
N ARG A 325 -14.11 -20.94 -25.23
CA ARG A 325 -15.45 -21.46 -25.57
C ARG A 325 -16.14 -22.14 -24.38
N ILE A 326 -15.43 -22.99 -23.64
CA ILE A 326 -15.97 -23.63 -22.42
C ILE A 326 -16.39 -22.56 -21.41
N ILE A 327 -15.54 -21.56 -21.15
CA ILE A 327 -15.81 -20.50 -20.18
C ILE A 327 -16.99 -19.64 -20.63
N LYS A 328 -17.06 -19.24 -21.90
CA LYS A 328 -18.17 -18.46 -22.47
C LYS A 328 -19.49 -19.21 -22.32
N ALA A 329 -19.51 -20.50 -22.65
CA ALA A 329 -20.70 -21.32 -22.52
C ALA A 329 -21.18 -21.43 -21.06
N VAL A 330 -20.26 -21.71 -20.12
CA VAL A 330 -20.60 -21.73 -18.70
C VAL A 330 -21.09 -20.36 -18.24
N LEU A 331 -20.43 -19.25 -18.63
CA LEU A 331 -20.85 -17.89 -18.28
C LEU A 331 -22.16 -17.44 -18.94
N ARG A 332 -22.72 -18.19 -19.89
CA ARG A 332 -24.04 -17.93 -20.49
C ARG A 332 -25.13 -18.86 -19.99
N SER A 333 -24.80 -20.09 -19.58
CA SER A 333 -25.79 -21.06 -19.07
C SER A 333 -26.55 -20.59 -17.82
N ASN A 334 -27.88 -20.58 -17.88
CA ASN A 334 -28.75 -20.29 -16.73
C ASN A 334 -28.65 -21.33 -15.60
N HIS A 335 -27.97 -22.45 -15.84
CA HIS A 335 -27.84 -23.57 -14.92
C HIS A 335 -26.59 -23.47 -14.02
N ARG A 336 -26.18 -22.24 -13.68
CA ARG A 336 -25.04 -21.99 -12.79
C ARG A 336 -25.43 -21.05 -11.65
N PRO A 337 -24.88 -21.23 -10.45
CA PRO A 337 -25.05 -20.25 -9.38
C PRO A 337 -24.22 -18.99 -9.67
N TYR A 338 -24.69 -17.83 -9.18
CA TYR A 338 -23.98 -16.55 -9.32
C TYR A 338 -22.55 -16.58 -8.75
N GLY A 339 -22.33 -17.37 -7.69
CA GLY A 339 -21.00 -17.58 -7.12
C GLY A 339 -20.01 -18.27 -8.09
N ALA A 340 -20.50 -19.13 -8.99
CA ALA A 340 -19.70 -19.72 -10.06
C ALA A 340 -19.39 -18.69 -11.14
N TYR A 341 -20.38 -17.86 -11.53
CA TYR A 341 -20.17 -16.76 -12.48
C TYR A 341 -19.02 -15.83 -12.07
N ARG A 342 -19.03 -15.32 -10.81
CA ARG A 342 -17.97 -14.41 -10.32
C ARG A 342 -16.58 -15.03 -10.38
N ARG A 343 -16.46 -16.32 -10.07
CA ARG A 343 -15.19 -17.06 -10.08
C ARG A 343 -14.71 -17.30 -11.50
N LEU A 344 -15.58 -17.77 -12.39
CA LEU A 344 -15.24 -18.03 -13.78
C LEU A 344 -14.90 -16.74 -14.53
N ASN A 345 -15.56 -15.63 -14.22
CA ASN A 345 -15.19 -14.33 -14.79
C ASN A 345 -13.75 -13.92 -14.38
N SER A 346 -13.33 -14.24 -13.15
CA SER A 346 -11.95 -14.00 -12.71
C SER A 346 -10.95 -14.96 -13.36
N VAL A 347 -11.33 -16.23 -13.58
CA VAL A 347 -10.51 -17.19 -14.34
C VAL A 347 -10.35 -16.71 -15.79
N ARG A 348 -11.44 -16.29 -16.45
CA ARG A 348 -11.46 -15.72 -17.80
C ARG A 348 -10.43 -14.61 -17.97
N SER A 349 -10.52 -13.56 -17.15
CA SER A 349 -9.60 -12.42 -17.21
C SER A 349 -8.14 -12.82 -16.91
N THR A 350 -7.94 -13.82 -16.04
CA THR A 350 -6.57 -14.31 -15.77
C THR A 350 -5.99 -15.04 -16.97
N LEU A 351 -6.76 -15.92 -17.62
CA LEU A 351 -6.29 -16.69 -18.77
C LEU A 351 -6.09 -15.84 -20.02
N GLU A 352 -6.93 -14.81 -20.23
CA GLU A 352 -6.70 -13.81 -21.27
C GLU A 352 -5.37 -13.05 -21.05
N GLY A 353 -5.08 -12.65 -19.80
CA GLY A 353 -3.80 -12.03 -19.46
C GLY A 353 -2.60 -12.99 -19.56
N TRP A 354 -2.81 -14.30 -19.47
CA TRP A 354 -1.77 -15.30 -19.75
C TRP A 354 -1.58 -15.48 -21.25
N MET A 355 -2.67 -15.56 -22.01
CA MET A 355 -2.68 -15.66 -23.47
C MET A 355 -1.87 -14.54 -24.11
N SER A 356 -2.10 -13.28 -23.72
CA SER A 356 -1.36 -12.13 -24.26
C SER A 356 0.16 -12.18 -24.04
N LEU A 357 0.63 -13.01 -23.09
CA LEU A 357 2.03 -13.22 -22.75
C LEU A 357 2.58 -14.57 -23.26
N GLU A 358 1.72 -15.42 -23.79
CA GLU A 358 2.05 -16.74 -24.35
C GLU A 358 2.10 -16.68 -25.87
N ILE A 359 1.16 -15.98 -26.49
CA ILE A 359 1.10 -15.87 -27.94
C ILE A 359 2.19 -14.94 -28.49
N GLY A 360 2.77 -15.33 -29.63
CA GLY A 360 3.74 -14.53 -30.37
C GLY A 360 3.08 -13.32 -31.05
N ARG A 361 3.90 -12.29 -31.35
CA ARG A 361 3.49 -11.17 -32.19
C ARG A 361 2.97 -11.70 -33.53
N GLY A 362 1.79 -11.26 -33.97
CA GLY A 362 1.21 -11.70 -35.24
C GLY A 362 0.18 -12.83 -35.13
N GLN A 363 0.07 -13.52 -33.98
CA GLN A 363 -0.85 -14.65 -33.85
C GLN A 363 -2.32 -14.23 -33.70
N LEU A 364 -2.60 -13.19 -32.89
CA LEU A 364 -3.92 -12.59 -32.72
C LEU A 364 -3.75 -11.08 -32.58
N ASN A 365 -3.70 -10.36 -33.71
CA ASN A 365 -3.46 -8.92 -33.76
C ASN A 365 -4.74 -8.19 -34.20
N GLY A 366 -5.80 -8.25 -33.42
CA GLY A 366 -7.08 -7.68 -33.82
C GLY A 366 -8.25 -8.08 -32.94
N PRO A 367 -9.49 -7.93 -33.44
CA PRO A 367 -10.70 -8.36 -32.74
C PRO A 367 -10.67 -9.83 -32.31
N GLU A 368 -9.94 -10.68 -33.04
CA GLU A 368 -9.79 -12.12 -32.81
C GLU A 368 -9.19 -12.41 -31.43
N PHE A 369 -8.38 -11.50 -30.88
CA PHE A 369 -7.87 -11.61 -29.52
C PHE A 369 -9.01 -11.61 -28.49
N PHE A 370 -10.01 -10.73 -28.68
CA PHE A 370 -11.16 -10.61 -27.79
C PHE A 370 -12.20 -11.70 -28.04
N GLU A 371 -12.27 -12.26 -29.25
CA GLU A 371 -13.14 -13.39 -29.61
C GLU A 371 -12.84 -14.66 -28.81
N VAL A 372 -11.59 -14.85 -28.37
CA VAL A 372 -11.22 -16.02 -27.55
C VAL A 372 -12.04 -16.08 -26.26
N TYR A 373 -12.15 -14.97 -25.53
CA TYR A 373 -12.72 -14.97 -24.18
C TYR A 373 -14.00 -14.14 -24.01
N TYR A 374 -14.25 -13.15 -24.86
CA TYR A 374 -15.30 -12.14 -24.63
C TYR A 374 -16.33 -12.08 -25.75
N THR A 375 -15.91 -12.00 -27.01
CA THR A 375 -16.83 -11.85 -28.15
C THR A 375 -17.43 -13.20 -28.54
N GLU A 376 -18.70 -13.18 -28.95
CA GLU A 376 -19.39 -14.36 -29.47
C GLU A 376 -18.97 -14.64 -30.91
N VAL A 377 -18.71 -15.91 -31.20
CA VAL A 377 -18.40 -16.38 -32.56
C VAL A 377 -19.19 -17.65 -32.85
N GLU A 378 -19.39 -17.96 -34.13
CA GLU A 378 -20.18 -19.14 -34.57
C GLU A 378 -19.69 -20.45 -33.92
N GLY A 379 -18.37 -20.59 -33.76
CA GLY A 379 -17.75 -21.76 -33.11
C GLY A 379 -18.08 -21.94 -31.62
N ASP A 380 -18.78 -20.99 -30.98
CA ASP A 380 -19.24 -21.11 -29.59
C ASP A 380 -20.52 -21.95 -29.46
N ALA A 381 -21.34 -22.02 -30.52
CA ALA A 381 -22.66 -22.66 -30.48
C ALA A 381 -22.64 -24.11 -29.98
N PRO A 382 -21.70 -24.99 -30.41
CA PRO A 382 -21.62 -26.35 -29.90
C PRO A 382 -21.39 -26.43 -28.38
N TYR A 383 -20.64 -25.48 -27.81
CA TYR A 383 -20.34 -25.46 -26.37
C TYR A 383 -21.54 -24.96 -25.56
N LEU A 384 -22.34 -24.05 -26.12
CA LEU A 384 -23.58 -23.59 -25.49
C LEU A 384 -24.59 -24.74 -25.41
N GLU A 385 -24.69 -25.54 -26.47
CA GLU A 385 -25.55 -26.72 -26.50
C GLU A 385 -25.13 -27.80 -25.49
N MET A 386 -23.85 -27.82 -25.09
CA MET A 386 -23.35 -28.68 -24.03
C MET A 386 -23.69 -28.18 -22.62
N ALA A 387 -24.20 -26.96 -22.42
CA ALA A 387 -24.39 -26.37 -21.09
C ALA A 387 -25.88 -26.31 -20.65
N LYS A 388 -26.66 -27.34 -20.98
CA LYS A 388 -28.13 -27.39 -20.85
C LYS A 388 -28.65 -27.81 -19.47
N SER A 389 -27.78 -28.28 -18.59
CA SER A 389 -28.15 -28.63 -17.23
C SER A 389 -27.04 -28.29 -16.23
N PRO A 390 -27.35 -28.23 -14.93
CA PRO A 390 -26.31 -28.03 -13.91
C PRO A 390 -25.26 -29.15 -13.93
N GLN A 391 -25.66 -30.37 -14.31
CA GLN A 391 -24.75 -31.51 -14.41
C GLN A 391 -23.77 -31.32 -15.57
N ASP A 392 -24.25 -30.81 -16.71
CA ASP A 392 -23.38 -30.53 -17.85
C ASP A 392 -22.40 -29.40 -17.54
N VAL A 393 -22.85 -28.35 -16.84
CA VAL A 393 -21.97 -27.27 -16.36
C VAL A 393 -20.86 -27.86 -15.48
N VAL A 394 -21.15 -28.83 -14.61
CA VAL A 394 -20.13 -29.52 -13.82
C VAL A 394 -19.14 -30.28 -14.71
N VAL A 395 -19.61 -31.01 -15.72
CA VAL A 395 -18.76 -31.72 -16.68
C VAL A 395 -17.83 -30.75 -17.41
N MET A 396 -18.37 -29.64 -17.91
CA MET A 396 -17.58 -28.59 -18.59
C MET A 396 -16.51 -27.98 -17.69
N LEU A 397 -16.83 -27.70 -16.43
CA LEU A 397 -15.85 -27.19 -15.45
C LEU A 397 -14.74 -28.20 -15.14
N LEU A 398 -15.07 -29.49 -15.06
CA LEU A 398 -14.07 -30.54 -14.88
C LEU A 398 -13.19 -30.70 -16.12
N HIS A 399 -13.77 -30.57 -17.32
CA HIS A 399 -13.02 -30.57 -18.57
C HIS A 399 -12.06 -29.37 -18.65
N LEU A 400 -12.53 -28.16 -18.31
CA LEU A 400 -11.69 -26.96 -18.20
C LEU A 400 -10.50 -27.21 -17.25
N LYS A 401 -10.76 -27.78 -16.07
CA LYS A 401 -9.71 -28.13 -15.10
C LYS A 401 -8.66 -29.08 -15.69
N GLN A 402 -9.08 -30.09 -16.46
CA GLN A 402 -8.16 -31.04 -17.10
C GLN A 402 -7.29 -30.34 -18.16
N LYS A 403 -7.88 -29.50 -19.02
CA LYS A 403 -7.15 -28.73 -20.04
C LYS A 403 -6.08 -27.83 -19.42
N LEU A 404 -6.42 -27.12 -18.35
CA LEU A 404 -5.45 -26.26 -17.64
C LEU A 404 -4.31 -27.08 -16.98
N LYS A 405 -4.59 -28.27 -16.46
CA LYS A 405 -3.56 -29.16 -15.90
C LYS A 405 -2.64 -29.76 -16.97
N ALA A 406 -3.15 -29.98 -18.17
CA ALA A 406 -2.37 -30.51 -19.28
C ALA A 406 -1.42 -29.45 -19.86
N GLY A 407 -1.87 -28.19 -19.98
CA GLY A 407 -1.07 -27.12 -20.57
C GLY A 407 -0.08 -26.43 -19.62
N TYR A 408 -0.29 -26.53 -18.30
CA TYR A 408 0.49 -25.77 -17.32
C TYR A 408 1.09 -26.64 -16.22
N PRO A 409 2.34 -26.34 -15.79
CA PRO A 409 2.96 -27.04 -14.66
C PRO A 409 2.27 -26.71 -13.33
N ASP A 410 2.30 -27.65 -12.37
CA ASP A 410 1.70 -27.44 -11.05
C ASP A 410 2.43 -26.34 -10.26
N CYS A 411 1.82 -25.16 -10.23
CA CYS A 411 2.38 -23.98 -9.59
C CYS A 411 1.28 -23.15 -8.90
N ALA A 412 1.69 -22.22 -8.03
CA ALA A 412 0.74 -21.41 -7.26
C ALA A 412 -0.25 -20.60 -8.14
N PRO A 413 0.16 -19.95 -9.25
CA PRO A 413 -0.78 -19.29 -10.16
C PRO A 413 -1.85 -20.24 -10.73
N LEU A 414 -1.46 -21.44 -11.17
CA LEU A 414 -2.38 -22.45 -11.67
C LEU A 414 -3.32 -22.93 -10.57
N ARG A 415 -2.79 -23.33 -9.41
CA ARG A 415 -3.60 -23.82 -8.26
C ARG A 415 -4.66 -22.81 -7.83
N GLN A 416 -4.39 -21.51 -7.93
CA GLN A 416 -5.39 -20.48 -7.65
C GLN A 416 -6.59 -20.55 -8.61
N GLN A 417 -6.34 -20.76 -9.92
CA GLN A 417 -7.42 -20.88 -10.91
C GLN A 417 -8.14 -22.22 -10.75
N LEU A 418 -7.42 -23.32 -10.52
CA LEU A 418 -8.03 -24.63 -10.27
C LEU A 418 -8.93 -24.61 -9.03
N HIS A 419 -8.51 -23.94 -7.95
CA HIS A 419 -9.32 -23.77 -6.76
C HIS A 419 -10.62 -23.01 -7.04
N ARG A 420 -10.58 -21.95 -7.87
CA ARG A 420 -11.79 -21.22 -8.29
C ARG A 420 -12.75 -22.13 -9.06
N ILE A 421 -12.23 -22.97 -9.95
CA ILE A 421 -13.01 -23.95 -10.72
C ILE A 421 -13.63 -24.99 -9.78
N ASP A 422 -12.85 -25.55 -8.85
CA ASP A 422 -13.33 -26.54 -7.88
C ASP A 422 -14.43 -25.99 -6.97
N MET A 423 -14.30 -24.74 -6.53
CA MET A 423 -15.35 -24.06 -5.79
C MET A 423 -16.62 -23.85 -6.63
N SER A 424 -16.48 -23.52 -7.92
CA SER A 424 -17.63 -23.44 -8.84
C SER A 424 -18.31 -24.79 -9.01
N VAL A 425 -17.56 -25.88 -9.17
CA VAL A 425 -18.10 -27.26 -9.22
C VAL A 425 -18.86 -27.59 -7.95
N SER A 426 -18.30 -27.28 -6.77
CA SER A 426 -18.96 -27.52 -5.48
C SER A 426 -20.28 -26.74 -5.37
N LEU A 427 -20.30 -25.47 -5.78
CA LEU A 427 -21.51 -24.65 -5.75
C LEU A 427 -22.59 -25.18 -6.70
N THR A 428 -22.23 -25.54 -7.94
CA THR A 428 -23.19 -26.10 -8.91
C THR A 428 -23.74 -27.45 -8.43
N ARG A 429 -22.90 -28.32 -7.84
CA ARG A 429 -23.38 -29.58 -7.22
C ARG A 429 -24.33 -29.36 -6.05
N LYS A 430 -24.13 -28.30 -5.26
CA LYS A 430 -25.07 -27.94 -4.19
C LYS A 430 -26.42 -27.50 -4.76
N MET A 431 -26.43 -26.76 -5.87
CA MET A 431 -27.65 -26.37 -6.57
C MET A 431 -28.45 -27.60 -7.03
N ILE A 432 -27.79 -28.59 -7.64
CA ILE A 432 -28.40 -29.88 -8.03
C ILE A 432 -29.07 -30.56 -6.82
N ARG A 433 -28.36 -30.66 -5.69
CA ARG A 433 -28.88 -31.30 -4.48
C ARG A 433 -30.05 -30.54 -3.84
N ALA A 434 -30.15 -29.24 -4.09
CA ALA A 434 -31.21 -28.39 -3.58
C ALA A 434 -32.49 -28.44 -4.45
N GLY A 435 -32.49 -29.17 -5.58
CA GLY A 435 -33.66 -29.31 -6.45
C GLY A 435 -34.04 -28.05 -7.22
N VAL A 436 -33.07 -27.14 -7.45
CA VAL A 436 -33.23 -25.89 -8.21
C VAL A 436 -32.57 -25.99 -9.57
#